data_AF-A0A432Q614-F1
#
_entry.id   AF-A0A432Q614-F1
#
_cell.length_a   1.000
_cell.length_b   1.000
_cell.length_c   1.000
_cell.angle_alpha   90.00
_cell.angle_beta   90.00
_cell.angle_gamma   90.00
#
_symmetry.space_group_name_H-M   'P 1'
#
loop_
_entity.id
_entity.type
_entity.pdbx_description
1 polymer ?
#
loop_
_entity_poly.entity_id
_entity_poly.type
_entity_poly.pdbx_seq_one_letter_code
_entity_poly.pdbx_strand_id
1 'polypeptide(L)' 'MIERKKTQEIAIGGVKIGGDAPITVQSMTNTDTRDVISTVTQIRGLEEAGCEL' A
#
# COMPACT_ATOMS: atom_id res chain seq x y z
N MET A 1 -7.56 21.41 -12.57
CA MET A 1 -6.54 20.45 -12.10
C MET A 1 -6.39 20.62 -10.59
N ILE A 2 -6.10 19.54 -9.86
CA ILE A 2 -5.88 19.59 -8.41
C ILE A 2 -4.37 19.79 -8.18
N GLU A 3 -4.00 20.79 -7.38
CA GLU A 3 -2.61 20.98 -6.93
C GLU A 3 -2.36 20.13 -5.68
N ARG A 4 -1.44 19.16 -5.79
CA ARG A 4 -1.03 18.31 -4.66
C ARG A 4 -0.13 19.11 -3.72
N LYS A 5 -0.30 18.92 -2.41
CA LYS A 5 0.59 19.49 -1.39
C LYS A 5 2.03 19.03 -1.61
N LYS A 6 2.99 19.97 -1.55
CA LYS A 6 4.43 19.64 -1.53
C LYS A 6 4.78 18.94 -0.22
N THR A 7 5.28 17.72 -0.32
CA THR A 7 5.73 16.89 0.80
C THR A 7 7.10 16.29 0.50
N GLN A 8 7.82 15.86 1.53
CA GLN A 8 9.06 15.10 1.35
C GLN A 8 8.74 13.72 0.77
N GLU A 9 9.57 13.24 -0.16
CA GLU A 9 9.53 11.85 -0.64
C GLU A 9 10.17 10.91 0.39
N ILE A 10 9.52 9.78 0.66
CA ILE A 10 10.06 8.68 1.47
C ILE A 10 9.93 7.37 0.71
N ALA A 11 10.71 6.36 1.11
CA ALA A 11 10.67 5.02 0.55
C ALA A 11 10.28 3.97 1.60
N ILE A 12 9.32 3.11 1.28
CA ILE A 12 8.88 1.97 2.11
C ILE A 12 8.94 0.71 1.25
N GLY A 13 9.85 -0.22 1.57
CA GLY A 13 9.94 -1.51 0.86
C GLY A 13 10.21 -1.41 -0.65
N GLY A 14 10.68 -0.25 -1.15
CA GLY A 14 10.87 0.03 -2.58
C GLY A 14 9.79 0.93 -3.20
N VAL A 15 8.66 1.16 -2.51
CA VAL A 15 7.58 2.06 -2.92
C VAL A 15 7.89 3.50 -2.47
N LYS A 16 7.79 4.46 -3.40
CA LYS A 16 7.99 5.89 -3.11
C LYS A 16 6.66 6.56 -2.76
N ILE A 17 6.66 7.36 -1.69
CA ILE A 17 5.46 8.07 -1.20
C ILE A 17 5.79 9.55 -0.99
N GLY A 18 4.89 10.43 -1.44
CA GLY A 18 5.04 11.89 -1.32
C GLY A 18 5.84 12.50 -2.47
N GLY A 19 6.14 13.80 -2.36
CA GLY A 19 6.86 14.54 -3.41
C GLY A 19 6.15 14.46 -4.77
N ASP A 20 6.91 14.03 -5.79
CA ASP A 20 6.42 13.86 -7.16
C ASP A 20 6.02 12.40 -7.48
N ALA A 21 6.15 11.47 -6.52
CA ALA A 21 5.73 10.08 -6.70
C ALA A 21 4.20 9.96 -6.87
N PRO A 22 3.67 8.99 -7.64
CA PRO A 22 2.23 8.76 -7.75
C PRO A 22 1.52 8.62 -6.39
N ILE A 23 0.19 8.78 -6.38
CA ILE A 23 -0.60 8.46 -5.18
C ILE A 23 -0.67 6.94 -5.06
N THR A 24 -0.08 6.40 -4.00
CA THR A 24 -0.06 4.96 -3.74
C THR A 24 -1.38 4.47 -3.14
N VAL A 25 -1.87 3.32 -3.57
CA VAL A 25 -3.04 2.64 -3.03
C VAL A 25 -2.61 1.68 -1.94
N GLN A 26 -3.17 1.84 -0.73
CA GLN A 26 -2.92 0.97 0.42
C GLN A 26 -4.21 0.30 0.88
N SER A 27 -4.08 -0.85 1.53
CA SER A 27 -5.20 -1.56 2.17
C SER A 27 -4.79 -2.16 3.51
N MET A 28 -5.70 -2.86 4.16
CA MET A 28 -5.47 -3.51 5.45
C MET A 28 -6.17 -4.87 5.48
N THR A 29 -5.44 -5.90 5.94
CA THR A 29 -6.01 -7.22 6.18
C THR A 29 -7.02 -7.18 7.33
N ASN A 30 -8.07 -7.98 7.25
CA ASN A 30 -9.10 -8.09 8.28
C ASN A 30 -9.19 -9.50 8.91
N THR A 31 -8.25 -10.39 8.59
CA THR A 31 -8.10 -11.70 9.23
C THR A 31 -7.41 -11.57 10.58
N ASP A 32 -7.55 -12.58 11.45
CA ASP A 32 -6.71 -12.67 12.65
C ASP A 32 -5.26 -12.88 12.22
N THR A 33 -4.37 -11.95 12.53
CA THR A 33 -2.96 -11.98 12.09
C THR A 33 -2.20 -13.22 12.59
N ARG A 34 -2.69 -13.89 13.64
CA ARG A 34 -2.11 -15.15 14.13
C ARG A 34 -2.41 -16.32 13.19
N ASP A 35 -3.46 -16.22 12.37
CA ASP A 35 -3.73 -17.14 11.28
C ASP A 35 -2.95 -16.71 10.03
N VAL A 36 -1.71 -17.19 9.96
CA VAL A 36 -0.77 -16.89 8.89
C VAL A 36 -1.35 -17.23 7.50
N ILE A 37 -2.04 -18.36 7.36
CA ILE A 37 -2.52 -18.83 6.06
C ILE A 37 -3.61 -17.88 5.54
N SER A 38 -4.57 -17.54 6.40
CA SER A 38 -5.65 -16.63 6.07
C SER A 38 -5.13 -15.23 5.72
N THR A 39 -4.22 -14.69 6.53
CA THR A 39 -3.60 -13.37 6.29
C THR A 39 -2.80 -13.34 4.99
N VAL A 40 -1.96 -14.34 4.72
CA VAL A 40 -1.16 -14.38 3.49
C VAL A 40 -2.06 -14.51 2.26
N THR A 41 -3.12 -15.33 2.34
CA THR A 41 -4.09 -15.47 1.24
C THR A 41 -4.76 -14.14 0.92
N GLN A 42 -5.18 -13.40 1.95
CA GLN A 42 -5.76 -12.07 1.77
C GLN A 42 -4.76 -11.07 1.19
N ILE A 43 -3.51 -11.06 1.65
CA ILE A 43 -2.45 -10.19 1.12
C ILE A 43 -2.28 -10.41 -0.39
N ARG A 44 -2.25 -11.67 -0.85
CA ARG A 44 -2.15 -11.98 -2.28
C ARG A 44 -3.36 -11.48 -3.08
N GLY A 45 -4.58 -11.63 -2.54
CA GLY A 45 -5.77 -11.06 -3.16
C GLY A 45 -5.75 -9.53 -3.25
N LEU A 46 -5.20 -8.85 -2.24
CA LEU A 46 -5.03 -7.39 -2.25
C LEU A 46 -3.97 -6.96 -3.29
N GLU A 47 -2.84 -7.66 -3.36
CA GLU A 47 -1.79 -7.45 -4.36
C GLU A 47 -2.35 -7.60 -5.79
N GLU A 48 -3.11 -8.68 -6.05
CA GLU A 48 -3.78 -8.90 -7.35
C GLU A 48 -4.80 -7.80 -7.69
N ALA A 49 -5.44 -7.21 -6.68
CA ALA A 49 -6.36 -6.09 -6.85
C ALA A 49 -5.65 -4.72 -7.07
N GLY A 50 -4.32 -4.69 -7.05
CA GLY A 50 -3.51 -3.48 -7.26
C GLY A 50 -3.16 -2.72 -5.98
N CYS A 51 -3.21 -3.38 -4.82
CA CYS A 51 -2.69 -2.82 -3.57
C CYS A 51 -1.15 -2.75 -3.66
N GLU A 52 -0.59 -1.58 -3.37
CA GLU A 52 0.86 -1.34 -3.46
C GLU A 52 1.55 -1.45 -2.09
N LEU A 53 0.78 -1.29 -1.00
CA LEU A 53 1.25 -1.31 0.40
C LEU A 53 0.22 -1.95 1.34
#